data_AF-A0A0J8BJP4-F1
#
_entry.id   AF-A0A0J8BJP4-F1
#
_cell.length_a   1.000
_cell.length_b   1.000
_cell.length_c   1.000
_cell.angle_alpha   90.00
_cell.angle_beta   90.00
_cell.angle_gamma   90.00
#
_symmetry.space_group_name_H-M   'P 1'
#
loop_
_entity.id
_entity.type
_entity.pdbx_description
1 polymer ?
#
loop_
_entity_poly.entity_id
_entity_poly.type
_entity_poly.pdbx_seq_one_letter_code
_entity_poly.pdbx_strand_id
1 'polypeptide(L)'
;MLVYPSGIDVSGSALRFLSARLRDHRRQRGTRWRRLNPGRQALLTLVHLRCGHTYAQLAAGFGVGTTTAYRYIAEAVEVLAAHAPTLAEAMKTACPKAFVILDGTLLPIDRIAADRPFYSGKHKKHG
;
A
#
# COMPACT_ATOMS: atom_id res chain seq x y z
N MET A 1 -7.46 15.07 7.45
CA MET A 1 -6.52 15.60 6.44
C MET A 1 -5.11 15.61 7.03
N LEU A 2 -4.16 14.94 6.39
CA LEU A 2 -2.74 15.02 6.74
C LEU A 2 -2.09 16.07 5.83
N VAL A 3 -1.05 16.74 6.32
CA VAL A 3 -0.38 17.82 5.58
C VAL A 3 1.10 17.48 5.47
N TYR A 4 1.58 17.42 4.23
CA TYR A 4 2.99 17.60 3.86
C TYR A 4 3.04 18.91 3.05
N PRO A 5 4.06 19.25 2.23
CA PRO A 5 3.94 20.34 1.26
C PRO A 5 2.61 20.42 0.47
N SER A 6 1.81 19.35 0.45
CA SER A 6 0.40 19.36 0.05
C SER A 6 -0.51 18.66 1.08
N GLY A 7 -1.80 18.94 1.03
CA GLY A 7 -2.80 18.22 1.82
C GLY A 7 -3.14 16.86 1.19
N ILE A 8 -3.34 15.84 2.02
CA ILE A 8 -3.78 14.51 1.58
C ILE A 8 -4.95 14.02 2.44
N ASP A 9 -5.98 13.51 1.76
CA ASP A 9 -7.12 12.86 2.41
C ASP A 9 -6.79 11.39 2.71
N VAL A 10 -6.02 11.20 3.78
CA VAL A 10 -5.75 9.90 4.40
C VAL A 10 -6.05 10.01 5.89
N SER A 11 -6.63 8.94 6.44
CA SER A 11 -6.96 8.88 7.87
C SER A 11 -5.69 8.95 8.74
N GLY A 12 -5.76 9.73 9.83
CA GLY A 12 -4.73 9.73 10.85
C GLY A 12 -4.51 8.35 11.50
N SER A 13 -5.51 7.46 11.48
CA SER A 13 -5.35 6.07 11.96
C SER A 13 -4.39 5.27 11.09
N ALA A 14 -4.45 5.43 9.77
CA ALA A 14 -3.53 4.76 8.84
C ALA A 14 -2.08 5.22 9.06
N LEU A 15 -1.88 6.52 9.27
CA LEU A 15 -0.57 7.06 9.61
C LEU A 15 -0.04 6.49 10.94
N ARG A 16 -0.85 6.49 12.00
CA ARG A 16 -0.45 5.94 13.31
C ARG A 16 -0.11 4.46 13.22
N PHE A 17 -0.94 3.69 12.53
CA PHE A 17 -0.73 2.26 12.31
C PHE A 17 0.60 1.98 11.62
N LEU A 18 0.83 2.56 10.44
CA LEU A 18 2.05 2.33 9.67
C LEU A 18 3.29 2.84 10.41
N SER A 19 3.20 3.98 11.10
CA SER A 19 4.28 4.51 11.92
C SER A 19 4.70 3.56 13.04
N ALA A 20 3.73 2.91 13.69
CA ALA A 20 3.99 1.92 14.73
C ALA A 20 4.68 0.68 14.15
N ARG A 21 4.14 0.11 13.06
CA ARG A 21 4.73 -1.06 12.41
C ARG A 21 6.15 -0.81 11.90
N LEU A 22 6.41 0.37 11.32
CA LEU A 22 7.76 0.77 10.90
C LEU A 22 8.73 0.93 12.08
N ARG A 23 8.25 1.46 13.21
CA ARG A 23 9.07 1.60 14.42
C ARG A 23 9.52 0.22 14.93
N ASP A 24 8.59 -0.73 15.00
CA ASP A 24 8.88 -2.08 15.48
C ASP A 24 9.78 -2.84 14.51
N HIS A 25 9.49 -2.74 13.21
CA HIS A 25 10.33 -3.33 12.15
C HIS A 25 11.78 -2.81 12.20
N ARG A 26 11.98 -1.49 12.32
CA ARG A 26 13.32 -0.90 12.44
C ARG A 26 14.04 -1.32 13.73
N ARG A 27 13.29 -1.52 14.84
CA ARG A 27 13.87 -2.03 16.10
C ARG A 27 14.37 -3.45 15.94
N GLN A 28 13.58 -4.32 15.32
CA GLN A 28 13.95 -5.71 15.05
C GLN A 28 15.18 -5.81 14.13
N ARG A 29 15.25 -4.96 13.10
CA ARG A 29 16.38 -4.93 12.14
C ARG A 29 17.63 -4.20 12.64
N GLY A 30 17.57 -3.54 13.81
CA GLY A 30 18.67 -2.70 14.29
C GLY A 30 18.87 -1.39 13.52
N THR A 31 17.97 -1.00 12.61
CA THR A 31 18.07 0.20 11.75
C THR A 31 17.31 1.41 12.30
N ARG A 32 17.49 1.66 13.60
CA ARG A 32 16.72 2.69 14.35
C ARG A 32 16.95 4.11 13.82
N TRP A 33 18.18 4.44 13.44
CA TRP A 33 18.58 5.77 12.99
C TRP A 33 18.49 5.91 11.47
N ARG A 34 17.65 6.83 11.00
CA ARG A 34 17.46 7.14 9.58
C ARG A 34 17.04 8.60 9.42
N ARG A 35 17.25 9.17 8.22
CA ARG A 35 16.95 10.58 7.93
C ARG A 35 15.47 10.95 8.15
N LEU A 36 14.55 10.05 7.81
CA LEU A 36 13.14 10.20 8.18
C LEU A 36 12.82 9.32 9.39
N ASN A 37 12.18 9.90 10.40
CA ASN A 37 11.55 9.14 11.48
C ASN A 37 10.42 8.25 10.94
N PRO A 38 9.96 7.23 11.69
CA PRO A 38 8.91 6.32 11.21
C PRO A 38 7.62 7.01 10.77
N GLY A 39 7.24 8.12 11.43
CA GLY A 39 6.06 8.90 11.05
C GLY A 39 6.20 9.59 9.70
N ARG A 40 7.35 10.20 9.42
CA ARG A 40 7.63 10.82 8.12
C ARG A 40 7.80 9.79 7.01
N GLN A 41 8.39 8.62 7.29
CA GLN A 41 8.41 7.52 6.33
C GLN A 41 6.99 7.04 6.03
N ALA A 42 6.16 6.83 7.05
CA ALA A 42 4.77 6.41 6.88
C ALA A 42 3.98 7.43 6.04
N LEU A 43 4.11 8.73 6.32
CA LEU A 43 3.45 9.77 5.53
C LEU A 43 3.93 9.76 4.08
N LEU A 44 5.24 9.67 3.84
CA LEU A 44 5.83 9.57 2.50
C LEU A 44 5.23 8.40 1.71
N THR A 45 5.11 7.23 2.33
CA THR A 45 4.51 6.04 1.72
C THR A 45 3.02 6.22 1.46
N LEU A 46 2.26 6.75 2.42
CA LEU A 46 0.81 6.97 2.25
C LEU A 46 0.53 7.97 1.12
N VAL A 47 1.37 9.00 0.97
CA VAL A 47 1.28 9.94 -0.16
C VAL A 47 1.52 9.21 -1.48
N HIS A 48 2.53 8.35 -1.55
CA HIS A 48 2.80 7.56 -2.74
C HIS A 48 1.61 6.66 -3.11
N LEU A 49 1.09 5.89 -2.14
CA LEU A 49 0.00 4.93 -2.37
C LEU A 49 -1.33 5.60 -2.73
N ARG A 50 -1.61 6.79 -2.18
CA ARG A 50 -2.88 7.49 -2.41
C ARG A 50 -2.86 8.36 -3.66
N CYS A 51 -1.78 9.09 -3.89
CA CYS A 51 -1.71 10.12 -4.93
C CYS A 51 -0.85 9.73 -6.13
N GLY A 52 -0.08 8.64 -6.05
CA GLY A 52 0.79 8.21 -7.15
C GLY A 52 1.97 9.16 -7.42
N HIS A 53 2.35 10.01 -6.47
CA HIS A 53 3.49 10.91 -6.65
C HIS A 53 4.77 10.14 -6.96
N THR A 54 5.54 10.67 -7.91
CA THR A 54 6.81 10.08 -8.32
C THR A 54 7.82 10.12 -7.18
N TYR A 55 8.80 9.21 -7.20
CA TYR A 55 9.87 9.22 -6.20
C TYR A 55 10.66 10.53 -6.19
N ALA A 56 10.79 11.21 -7.33
CA ALA A 56 11.44 12.52 -7.43
C ALA A 56 10.66 13.62 -6.68
N GLN A 57 9.34 13.69 -6.89
CA GLN A 57 8.48 14.65 -6.18
C GLN A 57 8.47 14.42 -4.68
N LEU A 58 8.39 13.14 -4.26
CA LEU A 58 8.43 12.77 -2.84
C LEU A 58 9.80 13.06 -2.21
N ALA A 59 10.89 12.77 -2.93
CA ALA A 59 12.24 13.06 -2.47
C ALA A 59 12.44 14.55 -2.20
N ALA A 60 12.02 15.40 -3.14
CA ALA A 60 12.05 16.85 -2.97
C ALA A 60 11.19 17.31 -1.78
N GLY A 61 9.93 16.88 -1.69
CA GLY A 61 9.02 17.30 -0.63
C GLY A 61 9.40 16.83 0.77
N PHE A 62 10.13 15.74 0.90
CA PHE A 62 10.57 15.20 2.20
C PHE A 62 12.04 15.50 2.52
N GLY A 63 12.77 16.14 1.60
CA GLY A 63 14.17 16.51 1.77
C GLY A 63 15.11 15.29 1.86
N VAL A 64 14.90 14.29 1.01
CA VAL A 64 15.73 13.06 0.93
C VAL A 64 16.14 12.81 -0.52
N GLY A 65 17.15 11.95 -0.75
CA GLY A 65 17.49 11.51 -2.11
C GLY A 65 16.42 10.58 -2.70
N THR A 66 16.30 10.54 -4.02
CA THR A 66 15.35 9.68 -4.77
C THR A 66 15.48 8.20 -4.40
N THR A 67 16.71 7.68 -4.35
CA THR A 67 16.99 6.30 -3.91
C THR A 67 16.55 6.04 -2.47
N THR A 68 16.61 7.06 -1.60
CA THR A 68 16.13 6.95 -0.22
C THR A 68 14.61 6.93 -0.16
N ALA A 69 13.93 7.77 -0.95
CA ALA A 69 12.47 7.73 -1.09
C ALA A 69 12.01 6.36 -1.58
N TYR A 70 12.61 5.83 -2.66
CA TYR A 70 12.35 4.48 -3.16
C TYR A 70 12.49 3.43 -2.07
N ARG A 71 13.65 3.38 -1.40
CA ARG A 71 13.93 2.38 -0.34
C ARG A 71 12.94 2.46 0.81
N TYR A 72 12.54 3.67 1.20
CA TYR A 72 11.57 3.87 2.28
C TYR A 72 10.16 3.44 1.89
N ILE A 73 9.76 3.67 0.65
CA ILE A 73 8.47 3.23 0.14
C ILE A 73 8.44 1.71 0.06
N ALA A 74 9.45 1.09 -0.56
CA ALA A 74 9.56 -0.36 -0.70
C ALA A 74 9.50 -1.06 0.67
N GLU A 75 10.31 -0.62 1.65
CA GLU A 75 10.29 -1.16 3.01
C GLU A 75 8.91 -1.01 3.68
N ALA A 76 8.25 0.14 3.51
CA ALA A 76 6.94 0.34 4.11
C ALA A 76 5.86 -0.53 3.44
N VAL A 77 5.97 -0.78 2.13
CA VAL A 77 5.10 -1.72 1.41
C VAL A 77 5.33 -3.15 1.89
N GLU A 78 6.59 -3.58 2.09
CA GLU A 78 6.90 -4.88 2.69
C GLU A 78 6.31 -5.01 4.10
N VAL A 79 6.44 -3.96 4.92
CA VAL A 79 5.84 -3.93 6.26
C VAL A 79 4.32 -4.04 6.17
N LEU A 80 3.66 -3.35 5.23
CA LEU A 80 2.21 -3.49 5.06
C LEU A 80 1.83 -4.89 4.58
N ALA A 81 2.55 -5.45 3.61
CA ALA A 81 2.30 -6.77 3.05
C ALA A 81 2.41 -7.87 4.11
N ALA A 82 3.37 -7.77 5.03
CA ALA A 82 3.50 -8.71 6.16
C ALA A 82 2.31 -8.68 7.14
N HIS A 83 1.47 -7.65 7.09
CA HIS A 83 0.26 -7.53 7.91
C HIS A 83 -1.03 -7.69 7.09
N ALA A 84 -0.92 -7.97 5.79
CA ALA A 84 -2.07 -8.24 4.96
C ALA A 84 -2.70 -9.58 5.36
N PRO A 85 -4.04 -9.69 5.36
CA PRO A 85 -4.68 -10.97 5.57
C PRO A 85 -4.28 -11.94 4.46
N THR A 86 -4.14 -13.21 4.81
CA THR A 86 -4.02 -14.29 3.81
C THR A 86 -5.29 -14.35 2.97
N LEU A 87 -5.20 -14.97 1.78
CA LEU A 87 -6.37 -15.18 0.94
C LEU A 87 -7.47 -15.94 1.70
N ALA A 88 -7.13 -16.95 2.50
CA ALA A 88 -8.09 -17.71 3.29
C ALA A 88 -8.79 -16.84 4.35
N GLU A 89 -8.06 -15.99 5.07
CA GLU A 89 -8.65 -15.06 6.05
C GLU A 89 -9.52 -14.00 5.39
N ALA A 90 -9.08 -13.48 4.26
CA ALA A 90 -9.86 -12.55 3.44
C ALA A 90 -11.16 -13.23 2.97
N MET A 91 -11.10 -14.49 2.52
CA MET A 91 -12.27 -15.26 2.09
C MET A 91 -13.22 -15.58 3.23
N LYS A 92 -12.72 -15.93 4.41
CA LYS A 92 -13.54 -16.10 5.61
C LYS A 92 -14.28 -14.82 5.98
N THR A 93 -13.62 -13.66 5.83
CA THR A 93 -14.22 -12.34 6.10
C THR A 93 -15.25 -11.95 5.04
N ALA A 94 -15.02 -12.34 3.78
CA ALA A 94 -15.86 -12.04 2.63
C ALA A 94 -17.08 -12.95 2.50
N CYS A 95 -16.98 -14.23 2.87
CA CYS A 95 -18.02 -15.24 2.73
C CYS A 95 -19.41 -14.83 3.26
N PRO A 96 -19.55 -14.23 4.47
CA PRO A 96 -20.85 -13.82 4.97
C PRO A 96 -21.37 -12.50 4.36
N LYS A 97 -20.63 -11.84 3.47
CA LYS A 97 -21.03 -10.56 2.86
C LYS A 97 -21.90 -10.82 1.63
N ALA A 98 -23.02 -10.11 1.51
CA ALA A 98 -23.85 -10.16 0.31
C ALA A 98 -23.11 -9.68 -0.95
N PHE A 99 -22.17 -8.74 -0.79
CA PHE A 99 -21.36 -8.18 -1.87
C PHE A 99 -19.94 -7.91 -1.40
N VAL A 100 -18.97 -8.11 -2.30
CA VAL A 100 -17.54 -7.84 -2.07
C VAL A 100 -17.02 -7.05 -3.27
N ILE A 101 -16.32 -5.95 -3.00
CA ILE A 101 -15.59 -5.20 -4.03
C ILE A 101 -14.18 -5.76 -4.05
N LEU A 102 -13.82 -6.43 -5.14
CA LEU A 102 -12.44 -6.80 -5.43
C LEU A 102 -11.79 -5.65 -6.19
N ASP A 103 -10.78 -5.05 -5.56
CA ASP A 103 -9.94 -4.06 -6.20
C ASP A 103 -8.59 -4.69 -6.57
N GLY A 104 -8.11 -4.38 -7.76
CA GLY A 104 -6.95 -5.02 -8.35
C GLY A 104 -6.85 -4.78 -9.85
N THR A 105 -5.64 -4.87 -10.37
CA THR A 105 -5.41 -4.81 -11.81
C THR A 105 -5.82 -6.14 -12.43
N LEU A 106 -6.76 -6.12 -13.37
CA LEU A 106 -7.11 -7.30 -14.16
C LEU A 106 -5.91 -7.66 -15.04
N LEU A 107 -5.24 -8.77 -14.73
CA LEU A 107 -4.20 -9.33 -15.60
C LEU A 107 -4.89 -10.17 -16.68
N PRO A 108 -4.63 -9.92 -17.97
CA PRO A 108 -5.15 -10.77 -19.04
C PRO A 108 -4.61 -12.19 -18.89
N ILE A 109 -5.49 -13.19 -18.90
CA ILE A 109 -5.11 -14.60 -18.98
C ILE A 109 -5.68 -15.23 -20.26
N ASP A 110 -5.02 -16.27 -20.74
CA ASP A 110 -5.36 -17.03 -21.94
C ASP A 110 -6.29 -18.22 -21.67
N ARG A 111 -6.82 -18.38 -20.45
CA ARG A 111 -7.72 -19.50 -20.11
C ARG A 111 -9.03 -19.41 -20.91
N ILE A 112 -9.16 -20.37 -21.82
CA ILE A 112 -10.25 -20.48 -22.78
C ILE A 112 -11.50 -21.05 -22.09
N ALA A 113 -12.50 -20.20 -21.90
CA ALA A 113 -13.94 -20.38 -22.14
C ALA A 113 -14.68 -21.72 -21.87
N ALA A 114 -14.10 -22.72 -21.21
CA ALA A 114 -14.78 -23.99 -20.97
C ALA A 114 -15.86 -23.90 -19.87
N ASP A 115 -15.73 -22.95 -18.95
CA ASP A 115 -16.74 -22.65 -17.95
C ASP A 115 -16.78 -21.13 -17.75
N ARG A 116 -17.98 -20.54 -17.64
CA ARG A 116 -18.21 -19.08 -17.56
C ARG A 116 -18.18 -18.43 -16.15
N PRO A 117 -17.62 -18.98 -15.05
CA PRO A 117 -17.74 -18.34 -13.74
C PRO A 117 -16.80 -17.13 -13.51
N PHE A 118 -15.96 -16.75 -14.48
CA PHE A 118 -14.92 -15.71 -14.29
C PHE A 118 -15.05 -14.50 -15.25
N TYR A 119 -16.27 -14.05 -15.54
CA TYR A 119 -16.49 -12.83 -16.36
C TYR A 119 -16.47 -11.55 -15.51
N SER A 120 -15.58 -10.61 -15.84
CA SER A 120 -15.58 -9.28 -15.23
C SER A 120 -16.51 -8.33 -15.99
N GLY A 121 -17.65 -7.98 -15.39
CA GLY A 121 -18.57 -6.97 -15.95
C GLY A 121 -17.95 -5.58 -16.07
N LYS A 122 -17.05 -5.20 -15.16
CA LYS A 122 -16.34 -3.91 -15.17
C LYS A 122 -15.44 -3.75 -16.39
N HIS A 123 -14.69 -4.80 -16.73
CA HIS A 123 -13.71 -4.76 -17.82
C HIS A 123 -14.21 -5.40 -19.12
N LYS A 124 -15.41 -5.99 -19.10
CA LYS A 124 -16.03 -6.74 -20.20
C LYS A 124 -15.12 -7.83 -20.77
N LYS A 125 -14.35 -8.49 -19.90
CA LYS A 125 -13.35 -9.51 -20.25
C LYS A 125 -13.38 -10.66 -19.24
N HIS A 126 -12.94 -11.83 -19.68
CA HIS A 126 -12.63 -12.96 -18.79
C HIS A 126 -11.21 -12.81 -18.25
N GLY A 127 -11.00 -13.20 -17.00
CA GLY A 127 -9.74 -13.08 -16.26
C GLY A 127 -9.66 -14.06 -15.11
#